data_AF-A0A2D6JF88-F1
#
_entry.id   AF-A0A2D6JF88-F1
#
_cell.length_a   1.000
_cell.length_b   1.000
_cell.length_c   1.000
_cell.angle_alpha   90.00
_cell.angle_beta   90.00
_cell.angle_gamma   90.00
#
_symmetry.space_group_name_H-M   'P 1'
#
loop_
_entity.id
_entity.type
_entity.pdbx_description
1 polymer ?
#
loop_
_entity_poly.entity_id
_entity_poly.type
_entity_poly.pdbx_seq_one_letter_code
_entity_poly.pdbx_strand_id
1 'polypeptide(L)'
;MKDFCFHKTVLFWSALVLLFKLSPIHAEEITFSQALQRLKSHNSLKVLEESSLAQRAKVDSGSSLGDSRFKISAKNFPRDTFRNDQSPMTGMEFAISQKLAIS
;
A
#
# COMPACT_ATOMS: atom_id res chain seq x y z
N MET A 1 -58.66 43.86 -6.03
CA MET A 1 -58.01 42.56 -6.33
C MET A 1 -56.58 42.68 -6.87
N LYS A 2 -56.18 43.78 -7.53
CA LYS A 2 -54.81 43.95 -8.06
C LYS A 2 -53.76 44.19 -6.96
N ASP A 3 -54.12 44.88 -5.88
CA ASP A 3 -53.18 45.27 -4.80
C ASP A 3 -52.70 44.08 -3.96
N PHE A 4 -53.55 43.06 -3.81
CA PHE A 4 -53.23 41.83 -3.07
C PHE A 4 -52.21 40.96 -3.81
N CYS A 5 -52.19 41.00 -5.14
CA CYS A 5 -51.24 40.28 -5.97
C CYS A 5 -49.85 40.94 -5.92
N PHE A 6 -49.82 42.28 -5.92
CA PHE A 6 -48.59 43.09 -5.85
C PHE A 6 -47.87 42.94 -4.50
N HIS A 7 -48.62 42.81 -3.41
CA HIS A 7 -48.04 42.59 -2.08
C HIS A 7 -47.37 41.21 -1.95
N LYS A 8 -47.99 40.16 -2.53
CA LYS A 8 -47.42 38.81 -2.55
C LYS A 8 -46.13 38.72 -3.36
N THR A 9 -46.03 39.42 -4.50
CA THR A 9 -44.80 39.44 -5.28
C THR A 9 -43.68 40.16 -4.55
N VAL A 10 -43.93 41.30 -3.89
CA VAL A 10 -42.91 42.01 -3.11
C VAL A 10 -42.41 41.19 -1.90
N LEU A 11 -43.32 40.50 -1.20
CA LEU A 11 -42.96 39.57 -0.11
C LEU A 11 -42.13 38.39 -0.61
N PHE A 12 -42.47 37.84 -1.78
CA PHE A 12 -41.74 36.73 -2.38
C PHE A 12 -40.31 37.14 -2.79
N TRP A 13 -40.16 38.30 -3.42
CA TRP A 13 -38.86 38.82 -3.83
C TRP A 13 -37.97 39.20 -2.63
N SER A 14 -38.56 39.78 -1.58
CA SER A 14 -37.81 40.09 -0.34
C SER A 14 -37.38 38.82 0.40
N ALA A 15 -38.22 37.78 0.46
CA ALA A 15 -37.85 36.48 1.01
C ALA A 15 -36.73 35.80 0.19
N LEU A 16 -36.76 35.91 -1.14
CA LEU A 16 -35.73 35.37 -2.03
C LEU A 16 -34.37 36.06 -1.81
N VAL A 17 -34.36 37.39 -1.67
CA VAL A 17 -33.15 38.17 -1.36
C VAL A 17 -32.60 37.80 0.02
N LEU A 18 -33.48 37.58 1.00
CA LEU A 18 -33.08 37.14 2.34
C LEU A 18 -32.41 35.75 2.28
N LEU A 19 -32.99 34.79 1.58
CA LEU A 19 -32.42 33.45 1.41
C LEU A 19 -31.03 33.46 0.76
N PHE A 20 -30.81 34.34 -0.22
CA PHE A 20 -29.50 34.48 -0.87
C PHE A 20 -28.42 34.98 0.10
N LYS A 21 -28.78 35.89 1.03
CA LYS A 21 -27.86 36.45 2.03
C LYS A 21 -27.51 35.48 3.16
N LEU A 22 -28.33 34.47 3.43
CA LEU A 22 -28.07 33.49 4.49
C LEU A 22 -27.16 32.32 4.06
N SER A 23 -26.70 32.27 2.81
CA SER A 23 -25.77 31.21 2.39
C SER A 23 -24.39 31.39 3.06
N PRO A 24 -23.92 30.41 3.86
CA PRO A 24 -22.56 30.48 4.41
C PRO A 24 -21.55 30.20 3.30
N ILE A 25 -20.77 31.22 2.93
CA ILE A 25 -19.61 31.03 2.08
C ILE A 25 -18.50 30.46 2.98
N HIS A 26 -18.35 29.14 2.97
CA HIS A 26 -17.24 28.48 3.65
C HIS A 26 -15.95 28.73 2.85
N ALA A 27 -15.20 29.76 3.25
CA ALA A 27 -13.82 29.93 2.82
C ALA A 27 -12.91 29.22 3.82
N GLU A 28 -12.41 28.04 3.48
CA GLU A 28 -11.31 27.42 4.23
C GLU A 28 -10.00 28.09 3.83
N GLU A 29 -9.45 28.95 4.71
CA GLU A 29 -8.06 29.40 4.58
C GLU A 29 -7.12 28.28 5.04
N ILE A 30 -6.32 27.76 4.11
CA ILE A 30 -5.28 26.79 4.41
C ILE A 30 -3.99 27.54 4.68
N THR A 31 -3.47 27.40 5.91
CA THR A 31 -2.13 27.90 6.25
C THR A 31 -1.04 27.02 5.62
N PHE A 32 0.14 27.58 5.35
CA PHE A 32 1.25 26.83 4.77
C PHE A 32 1.65 25.59 5.59
N SER A 33 1.60 25.69 6.93
CA SER A 33 1.87 24.55 7.81
C SER A 33 0.83 23.43 7.66
N GLN A 34 -0.45 23.78 7.55
CA GLN A 34 -1.52 22.81 7.30
C GLN A 34 -1.42 22.19 5.90
N ALA A 35 -1.00 22.96 4.89
CA ALA A 35 -0.72 22.43 3.56
C ALA A 35 0.41 21.40 3.59
N LEU A 36 1.52 21.68 4.30
CA LEU A 36 2.61 20.74 4.50
C LEU A 36 2.18 19.48 5.25
N GLN A 37 1.31 19.62 6.26
CA GLN A 37 0.81 18.47 7.01
C GLN A 37 -0.09 17.58 6.13
N ARG A 38 -0.96 18.18 5.32
CA ARG A 38 -1.77 17.46 4.33
C ARG A 38 -0.90 16.79 3.26
N LEU A 39 0.13 17.47 2.78
CA LEU A 39 1.09 16.92 1.82
C LEU A 39 1.80 15.69 2.39
N LYS A 40 2.28 15.75 3.65
CA LYS A 40 2.92 14.61 4.33
C LYS A 40 1.99 13.41 4.50
N SER A 41 0.70 13.65 4.71
CA SER A 41 -0.31 12.59 4.79
C SER A 41 -0.76 12.04 3.43
N HIS A 42 -0.28 12.63 2.32
CA HIS A 42 -0.75 12.27 0.99
C HIS A 42 -0.30 10.87 0.61
N ASN A 43 -1.23 10.09 0.04
CA ASN A 43 -1.02 8.67 -0.25
C ASN A 43 0.17 8.41 -1.19
N SER A 44 0.48 9.34 -2.10
CA SER A 44 1.63 9.19 -3.00
C SER A 44 2.98 9.13 -2.27
N LEU A 45 3.14 9.87 -1.17
CA LEU A 45 4.37 9.84 -0.38
C LEU A 45 4.50 8.52 0.39
N LYS A 46 3.37 8.00 0.91
CA LYS A 46 3.33 6.71 1.58
C LYS A 46 3.70 5.56 0.63
N VAL A 47 3.13 5.56 -0.58
CA VAL A 47 3.47 4.58 -1.62
C VAL A 47 4.95 4.67 -2.00
N LEU A 48 5.50 5.88 -2.10
CA LEU A 48 6.92 6.08 -2.39
C LEU A 48 7.80 5.51 -1.26
N GLU A 49 7.45 5.78 0.00
CA GLU A 49 8.16 5.26 1.17
C GLU A 49 8.14 3.73 1.19
N GLU A 50 6.97 3.12 1.05
CA GLU A 50 6.79 1.66 0.99
C GLU A 50 7.55 1.05 -0.19
N SER A 51 7.55 1.69 -1.36
CA SER A 51 8.31 1.23 -2.52
C SER A 51 9.82 1.26 -2.25
N SER A 52 10.32 2.28 -1.54
CA SER A 52 11.74 2.38 -1.16
C SER A 52 12.14 1.27 -0.18
N LEU A 53 11.25 0.93 0.77
CA LEU A 53 11.46 -0.15 1.72
C LEU A 53 11.44 -1.51 1.02
N ALA A 54 10.51 -1.74 0.10
CA ALA A 54 10.46 -2.95 -0.71
C ALA A 54 11.71 -3.11 -1.58
N GLN A 55 12.20 -2.02 -2.18
CA GLN A 55 13.45 -2.02 -2.95
C GLN A 55 14.65 -2.37 -2.06
N ARG A 56 14.73 -1.79 -0.84
CA ARG A 56 15.77 -2.15 0.13
C ARG A 56 15.70 -3.62 0.53
N ALA A 57 14.54 -4.14 0.88
CA ALA A 57 14.37 -5.56 1.22
C ALA A 57 14.75 -6.49 0.06
N LYS A 58 14.45 -6.08 -1.19
CA LYS A 58 14.89 -6.79 -2.39
C LYS A 58 16.40 -6.76 -2.56
N VAL A 59 17.04 -5.63 -2.28
CA VAL A 59 18.50 -5.52 -2.25
C VAL A 59 19.06 -6.38 -1.13
N ASP A 60 18.57 -6.32 0.10
CA ASP A 60 19.10 -7.13 1.21
C ASP A 60 18.96 -8.64 0.95
N SER A 61 17.81 -9.08 0.42
CA SER A 61 17.59 -10.49 0.04
C SER A 61 18.46 -10.95 -1.15
N GLY A 62 18.76 -10.03 -2.07
CA GLY A 62 19.61 -10.26 -3.24
C GLY A 62 21.11 -10.00 -3.03
N SER A 63 21.49 -9.17 -2.05
CA SER A 63 22.86 -8.71 -1.77
C SER A 63 23.74 -9.85 -1.27
N SER A 64 23.12 -10.91 -0.75
CA SER A 64 23.79 -12.19 -0.51
C SER A 64 24.06 -12.97 -1.81
N LEU A 65 24.34 -12.25 -2.90
CA LEU A 65 25.10 -12.75 -4.06
C LEU A 65 26.60 -12.78 -3.74
N GLY A 66 27.07 -11.93 -2.82
CA GLY A 66 28.46 -11.85 -2.33
C GLY A 66 28.69 -12.33 -0.89
N ASP A 67 27.64 -12.68 -0.14
CA ASP A 67 27.81 -13.22 1.22
C ASP A 67 27.88 -14.74 1.21
N SER A 68 28.77 -15.29 2.01
CA SER A 68 28.93 -16.73 2.11
C SER A 68 27.69 -17.37 2.73
N ARG A 69 26.97 -18.19 1.96
CA ARG A 69 25.75 -18.88 2.43
C ARG A 69 26.08 -20.30 2.88
N PHE A 70 25.68 -20.63 4.10
CA PHE A 70 25.73 -21.98 4.64
C PHE A 70 24.36 -22.64 4.47
N LYS A 71 24.32 -23.85 3.90
CA LYS A 71 23.09 -24.61 3.67
C LYS A 71 23.24 -26.04 4.14
N ILE A 72 22.30 -26.47 5.00
CA ILE A 72 22.08 -27.87 5.36
C ILE A 72 20.92 -28.38 4.50
N SER A 73 21.08 -29.52 3.83
CA SER A 73 20.01 -30.15 3.06
C SER A 73 19.94 -31.63 3.36
N ALA A 74 18.71 -32.14 3.51
CA ALA A 74 18.42 -33.57 3.54
C ALA A 74 17.61 -33.91 2.29
N LYS A 75 18.07 -34.88 1.50
CA LYS A 75 17.31 -35.40 0.34
C LYS A 75 17.00 -36.88 0.53
N ASN A 76 15.78 -37.25 0.19
CA ASN A 76 15.32 -38.63 0.11
C ASN A 76 15.08 -38.97 -1.35
N PHE A 77 15.81 -39.95 -1.88
CA PHE A 77 15.66 -40.38 -3.28
C PHE A 77 14.70 -41.57 -3.36
N PRO A 78 13.52 -41.40 -3.98
CA PRO A 78 12.60 -42.50 -4.20
C PRO A 78 13.19 -43.50 -5.20
N ARG A 79 12.88 -44.79 -5.01
CA ARG A 79 13.13 -45.82 -6.03
C ARG A 79 11.88 -45.97 -6.88
N ASP A 80 12.06 -45.97 -8.20
CA ASP A 80 11.00 -46.33 -9.15
C ASP A 80 10.80 -47.85 -9.18
N THR A 81 10.28 -48.40 -8.08
CA THR A 81 9.94 -49.82 -7.97
C THR A 81 8.53 -49.99 -7.43
N PHE A 82 7.65 -50.67 -8.19
CA PHE A 82 6.26 -50.95 -7.82
C PHE A 82 6.09 -52.20 -6.93
N ARG A 83 7.15 -52.65 -6.27
CA ARG A 83 7.13 -53.89 -5.49
C ARG A 83 6.78 -53.58 -4.02
N ASN A 84 5.76 -54.24 -3.49
CA ASN A 84 5.24 -54.03 -2.13
C ASN A 84 6.14 -54.59 -1.01
N ASP A 85 7.22 -55.30 -1.35
CA ASP A 85 8.11 -56.00 -0.42
C ASP A 85 9.37 -55.19 -0.05
N GLN A 86 9.53 -53.97 -0.56
CA GLN A 86 10.73 -53.15 -0.36
C GLN A 86 10.39 -51.73 0.08
N SER A 87 11.27 -51.14 0.91
CA SER A 87 11.18 -49.72 1.24
C SER A 87 11.38 -48.88 -0.03
N PRO A 88 10.51 -47.90 -0.32
CA PRO A 88 10.61 -47.07 -1.51
C PRO A 88 11.77 -46.06 -1.45
N MET A 89 12.60 -46.10 -0.40
CA MET A 89 13.71 -45.16 -0.16
C MET A 89 15.07 -45.78 -0.51
N THR A 90 15.88 -45.06 -1.30
CA THR A 90 17.25 -45.50 -1.67
C THR A 90 18.28 -45.17 -0.59
N GLY A 91 18.06 -44.09 0.17
CA GLY A 91 18.97 -43.57 1.17
C GLY A 91 18.63 -42.11 1.55
N MET A 92 19.29 -41.61 2.59
CA MET A 92 19.16 -40.22 3.07
C MET A 92 20.51 -39.53 2.88
N GLU A 93 20.55 -38.49 2.06
CA GLU A 93 21.76 -37.70 1.84
C GLU A 93 21.70 -36.42 2.68
N PHE A 94 22.70 -36.21 3.53
CA PHE A 94 22.92 -34.96 4.24
C PHE A 94 24.06 -34.20 3.57
N ALA A 95 23.76 -33.00 3.07
CA ALA A 95 24.74 -32.14 2.45
C ALA A 95 24.92 -30.85 3.25
N ILE A 96 26.17 -30.56 3.58
CA ILE A 96 26.61 -29.26 4.10
C ILE A 96 27.30 -28.55 2.94
N SER A 97 26.78 -27.40 2.53
CA SER A 97 27.36 -26.62 1.44
C SER A 97 27.58 -25.17 1.86
N GLN A 98 28.77 -24.66 1.55
CA GLN A 98 29.13 -23.26 1.75
C GLN A 98 29.46 -22.64 0.40
N LYS A 99 28.70 -21.63 -0.02
CA LYS A 99 29.06 -20.82 -1.20
C LYS A 99 30.07 -19.77 -0.74
N LEU A 100 31.32 -19.86 -1.15
CA LEU A 100 32.31 -18.80 -0.92
C LEU A 100 32.15 -17.73 -2.02
N ALA A 101 32.07 -16.47 -1.63
CA ALA A 101 32.14 -15.38 -2.59
C ALA A 101 33.61 -15.04 -2.83
N ILE A 102 34.01 -15.02 -4.10
CA ILE A 102 35.34 -14.57 -4.51
C ILE A 102 35.18 -13.08 -4.79
N SER A 103 35.88 -12.26 -4.00
CA SER A 103 35.94 -10.81 -4.17
C SER A 103 36.61 -10.41 -5.47
#